data_AF-A0A935ZIW8-F1
#
_entry.id   AF-A0A935ZIW8-F1
#
_cell.length_a   1.000
_cell.length_b   1.000
_cell.length_c   1.000
_cell.angle_alpha   90.00
_cell.angle_beta   90.00
_cell.angle_gamma   90.00
#
_symmetry.space_group_name_H-M   'P 1'
#
loop_
_entity.id
_entity.type
_entity.pdbx_description
1 polymer ?
#
loop_
_entity_poly.entity_id
_entity_poly.type
_entity_poly.pdbx_seq_one_letter_code
_entity_poly.pdbx_strand_id
1 'polypeptide(L)'
;MDHELLPLALAIPRALLWEGPVRIAHDDGERLAEIYVNRGCVIHASVNGLDGLPAVAAILGGDTLRFRLEPGRWPRRCSMLAPWESLLREVERMRASRRLPPPRNDDDATTPLV
;
A
#
# COMPACT_ATOMS: atom_id res chain seq x y z
N MET A 1 13.45 25.33 1.72
CA MET A 1 13.94 24.07 1.12
C MET A 1 12.80 23.58 0.24
N ASP A 2 13.00 23.52 -1.07
CA ASP A 2 12.01 22.92 -1.96
C ASP A 2 11.78 21.48 -1.55
N HIS A 3 10.54 21.16 -1.22
CA HIS A 3 10.14 19.81 -0.92
C HIS A 3 9.98 19.06 -2.23
N GLU A 4 11.06 18.44 -2.68
CA GLU A 4 11.07 17.62 -3.89
C GLU A 4 9.95 16.56 -3.82
N LEU A 5 9.06 16.59 -4.81
CA LEU A 5 7.93 15.68 -4.95
C LEU A 5 8.32 14.49 -5.84
N LEU A 6 8.42 13.32 -5.23
CA LEU A 6 8.94 12.11 -5.87
C LEU A 6 7.83 11.12 -6.21
N PRO A 7 7.90 10.38 -7.34
CA PRO A 7 7.10 9.19 -7.53
C PRO A 7 7.35 8.20 -6.38
N LEU A 8 6.32 7.42 -6.00
CA LEU A 8 6.44 6.46 -4.90
C LEU A 8 7.62 5.49 -5.07
N ALA A 9 7.88 5.06 -6.30
CA ALA A 9 8.97 4.16 -6.67
C ALA A 9 10.37 4.74 -6.34
N LEU A 10 10.49 6.06 -6.22
CA LEU A 10 11.73 6.72 -5.78
C LEU A 10 11.67 7.13 -4.30
N ALA A 11 10.49 7.50 -3.81
CA ALA A 11 10.31 7.93 -2.42
C ALA A 11 10.56 6.80 -1.41
N ILE A 12 10.06 5.59 -1.69
CA ILE A 12 10.19 4.45 -0.76
C ILE A 12 11.65 4.02 -0.59
N PRO A 13 12.44 3.70 -1.65
CA PRO A 13 13.84 3.33 -1.48
C PRO A 13 14.64 4.40 -0.74
N ARG A 14 14.37 5.67 -1.00
CA ARG A 14 15.05 6.79 -0.32
C ARG A 14 14.70 6.86 1.16
N ALA A 15 13.44 6.62 1.53
CA ALA A 15 13.01 6.60 2.93
C ALA A 15 13.53 5.38 3.70
N LEU A 16 13.66 4.22 3.05
CA LEU A 16 14.17 2.99 3.66
C LEU A 16 15.64 3.09 4.11
N LEU A 17 16.41 4.02 3.54
CA LEU A 17 17.82 4.28 3.90
C LEU A 17 17.99 5.12 5.18
N TRP A 18 16.91 5.64 5.76
CA TRP A 18 16.99 6.48 6.95
C TRP A 18 17.04 5.64 8.23
N GLU A 19 17.84 6.08 9.20
CA GLU A 19 17.95 5.43 10.51
C GLU A 19 16.72 5.65 11.40
N GLY A 20 16.00 6.76 11.17
CA GLY A 20 14.81 7.17 11.92
C GLY A 20 13.52 7.06 11.13
N PRO A 21 12.37 7.40 11.75
CA PRO A 21 11.08 7.35 11.11
C PRO A 21 10.98 8.41 10.00
N VAL A 22 10.41 8.03 8.87
CA VAL A 22 10.15 8.92 7.74
C VAL A 22 8.69 8.76 7.33
N ARG A 23 7.99 9.87 7.20
CA ARG A 23 6.67 9.93 6.59
C ARG A 23 6.82 10.25 5.11
N ILE A 24 6.15 9.48 4.27
CA ILE A 24 6.05 9.65 2.82
C ILE A 24 4.61 10.07 2.57
N ALA A 25 4.39 11.33 2.24
CA ALA A 25 3.05 11.91 2.19
C ALA A 25 2.74 12.51 0.82
N HIS A 26 1.54 12.25 0.34
CA HIS A 26 0.89 12.97 -0.74
C HIS A 26 -0.37 13.62 -0.17
N ASP A 27 -0.59 14.89 -0.50
CA ASP A 27 -1.75 15.67 -0.11
C ASP A 27 -2.05 16.69 -1.22
N ASP A 28 -3.20 16.52 -1.89
CA ASP A 28 -3.72 17.44 -2.91
C ASP A 28 -5.02 18.14 -2.47
N GLY A 29 -5.39 18.02 -1.19
CA GLY A 29 -6.64 18.54 -0.64
C GLY A 29 -7.86 17.60 -0.77
N GLU A 30 -7.83 16.64 -1.70
CA GLU A 30 -8.88 15.61 -1.84
C GLU A 30 -8.44 14.26 -1.27
N ARG A 31 -7.16 13.95 -1.40
CA ARG A 31 -6.57 12.68 -1.02
C ARG A 31 -5.32 12.90 -0.17
N LEU A 32 -5.42 12.49 1.08
CA LEU A 32 -4.25 12.31 1.95
C LEU A 32 -3.82 10.85 1.90
N ALA A 33 -2.65 10.60 1.30
CA ALA A 33 -2.01 9.29 1.27
C ALA A 33 -0.69 9.35 2.03
N GLU A 34 -0.52 8.47 3.02
CA GLU A 34 0.65 8.46 3.88
C GLU A 34 1.23 7.05 4.00
N ILE A 35 2.55 6.95 3.95
CA ILE A 35 3.30 5.73 4.29
C ILE A 35 4.38 6.13 5.28
N TYR A 36 4.48 5.40 6.39
CA TYR A 36 5.50 5.62 7.40
C TYR A 36 6.48 4.46 7.39
N VAL A 37 7.75 4.81 7.30
CA VAL A 37 8.88 3.87 7.26
C VAL A 37 9.75 4.11 8.48
N ASN A 38 10.26 3.06 9.09
CA ASN A 38 11.28 3.13 10.13
C ASN A 38 12.17 1.89 10.07
N ARG A 39 13.50 2.08 10.09
CA ARG A 39 14.49 0.99 10.10
C ARG A 39 14.24 -0.07 9.01
N GLY A 40 14.08 0.37 7.77
CA GLY A 40 13.86 -0.52 6.62
C GLY A 40 12.49 -1.20 6.55
N CYS A 41 11.56 -0.88 7.45
CA CYS A 41 10.22 -1.46 7.48
C CYS A 41 9.14 -0.39 7.34
N VAL A 42 8.05 -0.72 6.65
CA VAL A 42 6.83 0.07 6.72
C VAL A 42 6.12 -0.26 8.03
N ILE A 43 5.80 0.78 8.80
CA ILE A 43 5.16 0.68 10.12
C ILE A 43 3.70 1.14 10.10
N HIS A 44 3.32 1.93 9.10
CA HIS A 44 1.95 2.38 8.91
C HIS A 44 1.73 2.83 7.46
N ALA A 45 0.50 2.70 6.98
CA ALA A 45 0.04 3.32 5.76
C ALA A 45 -1.43 3.70 5.91
N SER A 46 -1.83 4.84 5.34
CA SER A 46 -3.20 5.33 5.35
C SER A 46 -3.54 6.02 4.02
N VAL A 47 -4.77 5.83 3.54
CA VAL A 47 -5.35 6.64 2.46
C VAL A 47 -6.87 6.54 2.51
N ASN A 48 -7.57 7.68 2.44
CA ASN A 48 -9.05 7.73 2.36
C ASN A 48 -9.77 6.83 3.40
N GLY A 49 -9.29 6.82 4.65
CA GLY A 49 -9.87 6.02 5.73
C GLY A 49 -9.50 4.52 5.72
N LEU A 50 -8.75 4.06 4.73
CA LEU A 50 -8.09 2.75 4.77
C LEU A 50 -6.79 2.85 5.55
N ASP A 51 -6.46 1.78 6.27
CA ASP A 51 -5.18 1.62 6.95
C ASP A 51 -4.51 0.33 6.53
N GLY A 52 -3.21 0.27 6.75
CA GLY A 52 -2.49 -0.99 6.65
C GLY A 52 -2.27 -1.42 5.19
N LEU A 53 -2.27 -2.73 4.98
CA LEU A 53 -2.09 -3.33 3.66
C LEU A 53 -3.15 -2.87 2.63
N PRO A 54 -4.46 -2.75 2.97
CA PRO A 54 -5.45 -2.14 2.08
C PRO A 54 -5.07 -0.74 1.60
N ALA A 55 -4.52 0.09 2.49
CA ALA A 55 -4.05 1.43 2.12
C ALA A 55 -2.87 1.36 1.14
N VAL A 56 -1.89 0.48 1.39
CA VAL A 56 -0.77 0.25 0.47
C VAL A 56 -1.27 -0.20 -0.91
N ALA A 57 -2.23 -1.12 -0.95
CA ALA A 57 -2.82 -1.59 -2.20
C ALA A 57 -3.51 -0.47 -3.00
N ALA A 58 -4.24 0.41 -2.30
CA ALA A 58 -4.90 1.56 -2.90
C ALA A 58 -3.89 2.62 -3.39
N ILE A 59 -2.86 2.91 -2.62
CA ILE A 59 -1.79 3.84 -3.00
C ILE A 59 -1.04 3.33 -4.24
N LEU A 60 -0.68 2.03 -4.28
CA LEU A 60 -0.02 1.40 -5.43
C LEU A 60 -0.94 1.22 -6.64
N GLY A 61 -2.25 1.35 -6.48
CA GLY A 61 -3.23 1.28 -7.56
C GLY A 61 -3.61 2.65 -8.12
N GLY A 62 -3.22 3.74 -7.45
CA GLY A 62 -3.47 5.09 -7.90
C GLY A 62 -2.38 5.56 -8.85
N ASP A 63 -2.76 6.02 -10.04
CA ASP A 63 -1.81 6.56 -11.00
C ASP A 63 -1.30 7.94 -10.57
N THR A 64 0.00 8.19 -10.80
CA THR A 64 0.67 9.51 -10.78
C THR A 64 0.78 10.28 -9.46
N LEU A 65 0.56 9.64 -8.29
CA LEU A 65 0.80 10.32 -7.01
C LEU A 65 2.28 10.70 -6.84
N ARG A 66 2.50 11.93 -6.35
CA ARG A 66 3.82 12.45 -6.01
C ARG A 66 3.89 12.70 -4.52
N PHE A 67 4.99 12.26 -3.90
CA PHE A 67 5.16 12.19 -2.46
C PHE A 67 6.31 13.06 -1.99
N ARG A 68 6.10 13.70 -0.84
CA ARG A 68 7.11 14.39 -0.05
C ARG A 68 7.63 13.43 1.03
N LEU A 69 8.94 13.48 1.29
CA LEU A 69 9.54 12.81 2.44
C LEU A 69 9.66 13.79 3.61
N GLU A 70 9.20 13.35 4.78
CA GLU A 70 9.19 14.11 6.03
C GLU A 70 9.85 13.29 7.14
N PRO A 71 11.15 13.51 7.38
CA PRO A 71 11.89 12.82 8.42
C PRO A 71 11.47 13.16 9.85
N GLY A 72 11.75 12.24 10.78
CA GLY A 72 11.47 12.41 12.20
C GLY A 72 9.99 12.36 12.55
N ARG A 73 9.13 11.94 11.60
CA ARG A 73 7.68 11.91 11.76
C ARG A 73 7.20 10.49 12.08
N TRP A 74 6.67 10.32 13.28
CA TRP A 74 5.97 9.10 13.69
C TRP A 74 4.49 9.15 13.30
N PRO A 75 3.88 8.01 12.92
CA PRO A 75 2.44 7.93 12.80
C PRO A 75 1.79 7.96 14.19
N ARG A 76 0.50 8.34 14.25
CA ARG A 76 -0.27 8.28 15.51
C ARG A 76 -0.49 6.85 16.01
N ARG A 77 -0.46 5.87 15.10
CA ARG A 77 -0.55 4.44 15.38
C ARG A 77 0.29 3.65 14.38
N CYS A 78 0.77 2.48 14.80
CA CYS A 78 1.36 1.51 13.89
C CYS A 78 0.28 0.49 13.50
N SER A 79 0.04 0.31 12.20
CA SER A 79 -0.96 -0.64 11.69
C SER A 79 -0.33 -1.89 11.11
N MET A 80 1.00 -1.93 10.97
CA MET A 80 1.74 -3.05 10.40
C MET A 80 3.20 -2.98 10.83
N LEU A 81 3.95 -4.05 10.55
CA LEU A 81 5.40 -4.05 10.54
C LEU A 81 5.86 -5.02 9.47
N ALA A 82 6.24 -4.51 8.30
CA ALA A 82 6.65 -5.36 7.19
C ALA A 82 7.70 -4.68 6.31
N PRO A 83 8.66 -5.45 5.74
CA PRO A 83 9.49 -4.97 4.64
C PRO A 83 8.63 -4.57 3.45
N TRP A 84 9.10 -3.58 2.68
CA TRP A 84 8.37 -3.09 1.52
C TRP A 84 8.13 -4.19 0.47
N GLU A 85 9.12 -5.05 0.24
CA GLU A 85 9.05 -6.15 -0.73
C GLU A 85 8.00 -7.19 -0.34
N SER A 86 7.80 -7.41 0.95
CA SER A 86 6.74 -8.29 1.45
C SER A 86 5.35 -7.70 1.20
N LEU A 87 5.20 -6.39 1.35
CA LEU A 87 3.94 -5.70 1.04
C LEU A 87 3.63 -5.71 -0.46
N LEU A 88 4.64 -5.51 -1.32
CA LEU A 88 4.45 -5.60 -2.77
C LEU A 88 3.90 -6.97 -3.18
N ARG A 89 4.51 -8.05 -2.70
CA ARG A 89 4.04 -9.43 -2.95
C ARG A 89 2.63 -9.67 -2.43
N GLU A 90 2.31 -9.13 -1.26
CA GLU A 90 0.98 -9.28 -0.70
C GLU A 90 -0.09 -8.52 -1.51
N VAL A 91 0.21 -7.31 -1.96
CA VAL A 91 -0.68 -6.54 -2.84
C VAL A 91 -0.89 -7.27 -4.17
N GLU A 92 0.14 -7.88 -4.74
CA GLU A 92 0.03 -8.72 -5.93
C GLU A 92 -0.90 -9.92 -5.69
N ARG A 93 -0.73 -10.63 -4.57
CA ARG A 93 -1.64 -11.72 -4.18
C ARG A 93 -3.09 -11.25 -4.07
N MET A 94 -3.34 -10.14 -3.38
CA MET A 94 -4.69 -9.57 -3.26
C MET A 94 -5.31 -9.23 -4.62
N ARG A 95 -4.51 -8.68 -5.54
CA ARG A 95 -4.96 -8.36 -6.91
C ARG A 95 -5.26 -9.61 -7.72
N ALA A 96 -4.47 -10.66 -7.59
CA ALA A 96 -4.70 -11.95 -8.25
C ALA A 96 -6.00 -12.59 -7.76
N SER A 97 -6.25 -12.60 -6.44
CA SER A 97 -7.48 -13.16 -5.85
C SER A 97 -8.75 -12.42 -6.29
N ARG A 98 -8.67 -11.12 -6.59
CA ARG A 98 -9.81 -10.33 -7.12
C ARG A 98 -10.11 -10.60 -8.60
N ARG A 99 -9.17 -11.18 -9.36
CA ARG A 99 -9.31 -11.44 -10.81
C ARG A 99 -9.81 -12.83 -11.14
N LEU A 100 -9.78 -13.77 -10.19
CA LEU A 100 -10.31 -15.11 -10.42
C LEU A 100 -11.84 -15.03 -10.57
N PRO A 101 -12.42 -15.63 -11.63
CA PRO A 101 -13.87 -15.80 -11.68
C PRO A 101 -14.31 -16.61 -10.45
N PRO A 102 -15.55 -16.39 -9.95
CA PRO A 102 -16.07 -17.25 -8.88
C PRO A 102 -15.96 -18.71 -9.32
N PRO A 103 -15.72 -19.66 -8.39
CA PRO A 103 -15.74 -21.07 -8.73
C PRO A 103 -17.05 -21.35 -9.45
N ARG A 104 -16.97 -21.90 -10.67
CA ARG A 104 -18.14 -22.50 -11.30
C ARG A 104 -18.57 -23.63 -10.38
N ASN A 105 -19.71 -23.48 -9.72
CA ASN A 105 -20.41 -24.63 -9.17
C ASN A 105 -20.85 -25.45 -10.38
N ASP A 106 -20.05 -26.44 -10.76
CA ASP A 106 -20.42 -27.49 -11.71
C ASP A 106 -21.35 -28.53 -11.02
N ASP A 107 -22.30 -28.05 -10.21
CA ASP A 107 -23.35 -28.86 -9.56
C ASP A 107 -24.64 -28.78 -10.38
N ASP A 108 -24.55 -29.14 -11.66
CA ASP A 108 -25.72 -29.56 -12.43
C ASP A 108 -25.46 -30.93 -13.06
N ALA A 109 -25.12 -31.89 -12.19
CA ALA A 109 -25.32 -33.30 -12.48
C ALA A 109 -26.79 -33.67 -12.23
N THR A 110 -27.74 -33.00 -12.89
CA THR A 110 -29.11 -33.50 -12.99
C THR A 110 -29.08 -34.70 -13.93
N THR A 111 -29.01 -35.88 -13.33
CA THR A 111 -29.23 -37.16 -14.02
C THR A 111 -30.70 -37.23 -14.43
N PRO A 112 -31.07 -37.41 -15.70
CA PRO A 112 -32.36 -38.00 -16.04
C PRO A 112 -32.17 -39.52 -16.07
N LEU A 113 -32.84 -40.19 -15.14
CA LEU A 113 -33.25 -41.58 -15.28
C LEU A 113 -34.19 -41.69 -16.49
N VAL A 114 -33.76 -42.31 -17.59
CA VAL A 114 -34.61 -43.14 -18.46
C VAL A 114 -33.76 -44.23 -19.12
#